data_AF-A0A1V0I0H8-F1
#
_entry.id   AF-A0A1V0I0H8-F1
#
_cell.length_a   1.000
_cell.length_b   1.000
_cell.length_c   1.000
_cell.angle_alpha   90.00
_cell.angle_beta   90.00
_cell.angle_gamma   90.00
#
_symmetry.space_group_name_H-M   'P 1'
#
loop_
_entity.id
_entity.type
_entity.pdbx_description
1 polymer ?
#
loop_
_entity_poly.entity_id
_entity_poly.type
_entity_poly.pdbx_seq_one_letter_code
_entity_poly.pdbx_strand_id
1 'polypeptide(L)'
;MDPKARYRFKNRLTLSAKEALRRAGPAAPPWLDDEHKLVIERIFAEAEQRSVWTGIPFEVDHIVPLNGRCPDTLERNVCGLHVYWNLRVVPMQVNRNKSDFFETE
;
A
#
# COMPACT_ATOMS: atom_id res chain seq x y z
N MET A 1 -11.37 29.15 0.70
CA MET A 1 -11.10 27.70 0.75
C MET A 1 -10.98 27.30 2.22
N ASP A 2 -11.70 26.29 2.67
CA ASP A 2 -11.63 25.79 4.05
C ASP A 2 -10.17 25.42 4.42
N PRO A 3 -9.59 25.95 5.52
CA PRO A 3 -8.23 25.62 5.95
C PRO A 3 -7.97 24.12 6.08
N LYS A 4 -8.97 23.34 6.50
CA LYS A 4 -8.83 21.87 6.62
C LYS A 4 -8.73 21.21 5.25
N ALA A 5 -9.53 21.65 4.28
CA ALA A 5 -9.43 21.19 2.89
C ALA A 5 -8.03 21.45 2.30
N ARG A 6 -7.45 22.64 2.54
CA ARG A 6 -6.08 22.96 2.10
C ARG A 6 -5.04 22.06 2.75
N TYR A 7 -5.16 21.77 4.05
CA TYR A 7 -4.24 20.86 4.74
C TYR A 7 -4.30 19.44 4.16
N ARG A 8 -5.51 18.90 3.94
CA ARG A 8 -5.72 17.58 3.35
C ARG A 8 -5.13 17.50 1.95
N PHE A 9 -5.36 18.51 1.12
CA PHE A 9 -4.81 18.55 -0.23
C PHE A 9 -3.27 18.51 -0.23
N LYS A 10 -2.63 19.33 0.60
CA LYS A 10 -1.17 19.38 0.71
C LYS A 10 -0.54 18.10 1.26
N ASN A 11 -1.22 17.41 2.17
CA ASN A 11 -0.67 16.25 2.90
C ASN A 11 -1.32 14.92 2.49
N ARG A 12 -2.04 14.86 1.37
CA ARG A 12 -2.84 13.67 1.03
C ARG A 12 -2.04 12.39 0.96
N LEU A 13 -0.80 12.42 0.44
CA LEU A 13 0.05 11.24 0.33
C LEU A 13 0.48 10.72 1.71
N THR A 14 0.97 11.61 2.57
CA THR A 14 1.29 11.30 3.97
C THR A 14 0.06 10.78 4.72
N LEU A 15 -1.13 11.37 4.49
CA LEU A 15 -2.37 10.89 5.10
C LEU A 15 -2.78 9.51 4.57
N SER A 16 -2.62 9.24 3.27
CA SER A 16 -2.87 7.94 2.66
C SER A 16 -1.94 6.86 3.21
N ALA A 17 -0.64 7.14 3.32
CA ALA A 17 0.32 6.22 3.92
C ALA A 17 0.00 5.91 5.38
N LYS A 18 -0.32 6.94 6.19
CA LYS A 18 -0.75 6.78 7.59
C LYS A 18 -2.03 5.97 7.71
N GLU A 19 -2.98 6.20 6.80
CA GLU A 19 -4.21 5.42 6.76
C GLU A 19 -3.95 3.97 6.39
N ALA A 20 -3.08 3.69 5.43
CA ALA A 20 -2.70 2.33 5.05
C ALA A 20 -2.01 1.59 6.21
N LEU A 21 -1.12 2.27 6.94
CA LEU A 21 -0.49 1.74 8.15
C LEU A 21 -1.54 1.40 9.22
N ARG A 22 -2.50 2.31 9.46
CA ARG A 22 -3.61 2.08 10.41
C ARG A 22 -4.48 0.88 10.01
N ARG A 23 -4.80 0.75 8.72
CA ARG A 23 -5.60 -0.36 8.19
C ARG A 23 -4.87 -1.69 8.26
N ALA A 24 -3.54 -1.69 8.18
CA ALA A 24 -2.73 -2.90 8.31
C ALA A 24 -2.79 -3.51 9.72
N GLY A 25 -3.11 -2.71 10.75
CA GLY A 25 -3.34 -3.19 12.11
C GLY A 25 -2.15 -4.04 12.63
N PRO A 26 -2.36 -5.31 13.01
CA PRO A 26 -1.29 -6.15 13.56
C PRO A 26 -0.19 -6.49 12.54
N ALA A 27 -0.45 -6.33 11.24
CA ALA A 27 0.57 -6.54 10.21
C ALA A 27 1.57 -5.39 10.13
N ALA A 28 1.28 -4.23 10.76
CA ALA A 28 2.24 -3.13 10.92
C ALA A 28 3.14 -3.40 12.13
N PRO A 29 4.43 -3.72 11.92
CA PRO A 29 5.29 -4.10 13.04
C PRO A 29 5.61 -2.91 13.96
N PRO A 30 5.69 -3.13 15.29
CA PRO A 30 5.94 -2.04 16.25
C PRO A 30 7.36 -1.47 16.17
N TRP A 31 8.29 -2.17 15.52
CA TRP A 31 9.67 -1.73 15.31
C TRP A 31 9.85 -0.79 14.11
N LEU A 32 8.78 -0.40 13.41
CA LEU A 32 8.84 0.61 12.36
C LEU A 32 9.20 2.00 12.93
N ASP A 33 10.45 2.40 12.71
CA ASP A 33 10.92 3.76 12.94
C ASP A 33 10.41 4.77 11.89
N ASP A 34 10.87 6.01 12.03
CA ASP A 34 10.45 7.12 11.17
C ASP A 34 11.13 7.08 9.79
N GLU A 35 12.29 6.45 9.65
CA GLU A 35 12.93 6.24 8.34
C GLU A 35 12.10 5.25 7.51
N HIS A 36 11.68 4.14 8.12
CA HIS A 36 10.82 3.16 7.48
C HIS A 36 9.49 3.79 7.02
N LYS A 37 8.86 4.60 7.88
CA LYS A 37 7.62 5.33 7.53
C LYS A 37 7.85 6.31 6.39
N LEU A 38 8.99 7.02 6.40
CA LEU A 38 9.36 7.94 5.32
C LEU A 38 9.53 7.20 3.98
N VAL A 39 10.13 6.00 3.98
CA VAL A 39 10.23 5.18 2.76
C VAL A 39 8.84 4.77 2.27
N ILE A 40 7.93 4.36 3.17
CA ILE A 40 6.55 4.04 2.80
C ILE A 40 5.88 5.27 2.17
N GLU A 41 5.99 6.46 2.77
CA GLU A 41 5.44 7.69 2.19
C GLU A 41 6.00 8.00 0.79
N ARG A 42 7.29 7.74 0.56
CA ARG A 42 7.93 7.88 -0.77
C ARG A 42 7.35 6.91 -1.79
N ILE A 43 7.03 5.67 -1.40
CA ILE A 43 6.38 4.69 -2.29
C ILE A 43 4.99 5.17 -2.72
N PHE A 44 4.21 5.78 -1.81
CA PHE A 44 2.92 6.40 -2.18
C PHE A 44 3.10 7.60 -3.12
N ALA A 45 4.13 8.42 -2.91
CA ALA A 45 4.47 9.51 -3.81
C ALA A 45 4.88 9.00 -5.21
N GLU A 46 5.63 7.90 -5.27
CA GLU A 46 6.02 7.27 -6.51
C GLU A 46 4.80 6.75 -7.30
N ALA A 47 3.84 6.09 -6.62
CA ALA A 47 2.59 5.65 -7.27
C ALA A 47 1.83 6.82 -7.92
N GLU A 48 1.75 7.95 -7.22
CA GLU A 48 1.18 9.16 -7.81
C GLU A 48 2.00 9.65 -9.02
N GLN A 49 3.32 9.79 -8.88
CA GLN A 49 4.17 10.33 -9.94
C GLN A 49 4.05 9.49 -11.21
N ARG A 50 4.10 8.16 -11.07
CA ARG A 50 3.88 7.23 -12.18
C ARG A 50 2.48 7.40 -12.78
N SER A 51 1.46 7.63 -11.96
CA SER A 51 0.11 7.89 -12.45
C SER A 51 0.02 9.14 -13.31
N VAL A 52 0.62 10.23 -12.85
CA VAL A 52 0.66 11.51 -13.58
C VAL A 52 1.45 11.38 -14.87
N TRP A 53 2.60 10.71 -14.84
CA TRP A 53 3.52 10.63 -15.98
C TRP A 53 3.01 9.71 -17.09
N THR A 54 2.33 8.62 -16.72
CA THR A 54 1.85 7.62 -17.67
C THR A 54 0.40 7.87 -18.11
N GLY A 55 -0.36 8.66 -17.35
CA GLY A 55 -1.81 8.82 -17.54
C GLY A 55 -2.64 7.61 -17.10
N ILE A 56 -2.01 6.58 -16.52
CA ILE A 56 -2.66 5.35 -16.03
C ILE A 56 -2.63 5.36 -14.51
N PRO A 57 -3.72 5.06 -13.79
CA PRO A 57 -3.70 5.03 -12.33
C PRO A 57 -2.81 3.90 -11.79
N PHE A 58 -1.93 4.22 -10.85
CA PHE A 58 -1.12 3.29 -10.05
C PHE A 58 -1.55 3.31 -8.59
N GLU A 59 -1.39 2.17 -7.92
CA GLU A 59 -1.67 1.96 -6.50
C GLU A 59 -0.46 1.28 -5.83
N VAL A 60 -0.43 1.32 -4.50
CA VAL A 60 0.55 0.59 -3.69
C VAL A 60 -0.06 -0.77 -3.30
N ASP A 61 0.57 -1.85 -3.73
CA ASP A 61 0.19 -3.24 -3.44
C ASP A 61 1.17 -3.86 -2.42
N HIS A 62 0.67 -4.79 -1.62
CA HIS A 62 1.51 -5.64 -0.78
C HIS A 62 1.96 -6.85 -1.60
N ILE A 63 3.27 -7.05 -1.78
CA ILE A 63 3.81 -8.19 -2.55
C ILE A 63 3.21 -9.49 -2.00
N VAL A 64 3.40 -9.73 -0.71
CA VAL A 64 2.66 -10.72 0.08
C VAL A 64 1.43 -10.02 0.69
N PRO A 65 0.19 -10.42 0.35
CA PRO A 65 -1.02 -9.77 0.85
C PRO A 65 -1.14 -9.84 2.38
N LEU A 66 -1.73 -8.82 2.99
CA LEU A 66 -2.00 -8.80 4.44
C LEU A 66 -2.96 -9.92 4.88
N ASN A 67 -3.88 -10.30 3.98
CA ASN A 67 -4.86 -11.38 4.18
C ASN A 67 -4.76 -12.41 3.05
N GLY A 68 -3.55 -12.91 2.81
CA GLY A 68 -3.27 -13.83 1.72
C GLY A 68 -4.13 -15.08 1.76
N ARG A 69 -4.76 -15.40 0.62
CA ARG A 69 -5.51 -16.63 0.39
C ARG A 69 -4.76 -17.55 -0.56
N CYS A 70 -4.86 -18.85 -0.32
CA CYS A 70 -4.43 -19.87 -1.27
C CYS A 70 -5.37 -19.87 -2.49
N PRO A 71 -4.86 -19.88 -3.74
CA PRO A 71 -5.70 -19.97 -4.94
C PRO A 71 -6.52 -21.26 -5.00
N ASP A 72 -5.96 -22.39 -4.54
CA ASP A 72 -6.60 -23.71 -4.65
C ASP A 72 -7.67 -23.95 -3.59
N THR A 73 -7.40 -23.55 -2.34
CA THR A 73 -8.29 -23.83 -1.21
C THR A 73 -9.18 -22.65 -0.82
N LEU A 74 -8.86 -21.44 -1.29
CA LEU A 74 -9.47 -20.16 -0.88
C LEU A 74 -9.33 -19.84 0.61
N GLU A 75 -8.61 -20.66 1.36
CA GLU A 75 -8.35 -20.45 2.78
C GLU A 75 -7.27 -19.39 2.99
N ARG A 76 -7.37 -18.67 4.11
CA ARG A 76 -6.33 -17.73 4.51
C ARG A 76 -5.09 -18.52 4.95
N ASN A 77 -3.99 -18.36 4.23
CA ASN A 77 -2.76 -19.12 4.46
C ASN A 77 -1.60 -18.24 4.93
N VAL A 78 -1.56 -16.96 4.55
CA VAL A 78 -0.43 -16.06 4.85
C VAL A 78 -0.87 -14.67 5.29
N CYS A 79 0.00 -14.01 6.05
CA CYS A 79 -0.14 -12.62 6.44
C CYS A 79 1.17 -11.89 6.15
N GLY A 80 1.20 -11.11 5.06
CA GLY A 80 2.32 -10.22 4.79
C GLY A 80 2.43 -9.09 5.82
N LEU A 81 3.64 -8.55 5.97
CA LEU A 81 3.89 -7.40 6.85
C LEU A 81 3.69 -6.08 6.09
N HIS A 82 3.22 -5.04 6.78
CA HIS A 82 3.18 -3.69 6.23
C HIS A 82 4.54 -3.01 6.44
N VAL A 83 5.48 -3.31 5.56
CA VAL A 83 6.88 -2.87 5.60
C VAL A 83 7.30 -2.48 4.19
N TYR A 84 8.23 -1.54 4.03
CA TYR A 84 8.54 -0.97 2.71
C TYR A 84 9.01 -2.02 1.69
N TRP A 85 9.75 -3.04 2.12
CA TRP A 85 10.21 -4.13 1.24
C TRP A 85 9.10 -5.12 0.84
N ASN A 86 7.93 -5.05 1.48
CA ASN A 86 6.73 -5.80 1.07
C ASN A 86 5.74 -4.92 0.30
N LEU A 87 6.09 -3.68 -0.05
CA LEU A 87 5.26 -2.79 -0.85
C LEU A 87 5.82 -2.65 -2.26
N ARG A 88 4.92 -2.55 -3.25
CA ARG A 88 5.28 -2.27 -4.64
C ARG A 88 4.27 -1.33 -5.29
N VAL A 89 4.74 -0.56 -6.26
CA VAL A 89 3.90 0.31 -7.08
C VAL A 89 3.48 -0.45 -8.34
N VAL A 90 2.17 -0.63 -8.52
CA VAL A 90 1.59 -1.39 -9.63
C VAL A 90 0.43 -0.64 -10.27
N PRO A 91 0.14 -0.84 -11.57
CA PRO A 91 -1.08 -0.30 -12.17
C PRO A 91 -2.31 -0.79 -11.40
N MET A 92 -3.27 0.11 -11.17
CA MET A 92 -4.50 -0.16 -10.42
C MET A 92 -5.25 -1.39 -10.95
N GLN A 93 -5.27 -1.58 -12.27
CA GLN A 93 -5.93 -2.74 -12.88
C GLN A 93 -5.25 -4.06 -12.49
N VAL A 94 -3.91 -4.10 -12.44
CA VAL A 94 -3.15 -5.27 -12.02
C VAL A 94 -3.41 -5.57 -10.54
N ASN A 95 -3.42 -4.55 -9.69
CA ASN A 95 -3.69 -4.69 -8.26
C ASN A 95 -5.08 -5.30 -8.00
N ARG A 96 -6.11 -4.76 -8.66
CA ARG A 96 -7.49 -5.21 -8.49
C ARG A 96 -7.72 -6.63 -9.00
N ASN A 97 -7.03 -7.04 -10.05
CA ASN A 97 -7.11 -8.40 -10.57
C ASN A 97 -6.44 -9.42 -9.64
N LYS A 98 -5.34 -9.05 -8.97
CA LYS A 98 -4.64 -9.92 -8.01
C LYS A 98 -5.50 -10.24 -6.78
N SER A 99 -6.31 -9.28 -6.31
CA SER A 99 -7.04 -9.42 -5.04
C SER A 99 -6.08 -9.79 -3.89
N ASP A 100 -6.49 -10.69 -2.99
CA ASP A 100 -5.66 -11.14 -1.86
C ASP A 100 -5.00 -12.50 -2.13
N PHE A 101 -4.82 -12.91 -3.39
CA PHE A 101 -4.19 -14.20 -3.68
C PHE A 101 -2.67 -14.12 -3.50
N PHE A 102 -2.12 -15.14 -2.86
CA PHE A 102 -0.69 -15.38 -2.79
C PHE A 102 -0.38 -16.68 -3.52
N GLU A 103 0.18 -16.56 -4.72
CA GLU A 103 0.67 -17.71 -5.48
C GLU A 103 1.95 -18.23 -4.81
N THR A 104 1.91 -19.47 -4.34
CA THR A 104 3.11 -20.22 -3.96
C THR A 104 3.61 -20.91 -5.22
N GLU A 105 4.85 -20.63 -5.62
CA GLU A 105 5.54 -21.40 -6.68
C GLU A 105 5.68 -22.89 -6.29
#